data_AF-A0A392P123-F1
#
_entry.id   AF-A0A392P123-F1
#
_cell.length_a   1.000
_cell.length_b   1.000
_cell.length_c   1.000
_cell.angle_alpha   90.00
_cell.angle_beta   90.00
_cell.angle_gamma   90.00
#
_symmetry.space_group_name_H-M   'P 1'
#
loop_
_entity.id
_entity.type
_entity.pdbx_description
1 polymer ?
#
loop_
_entity_poly.entity_id
_entity_poly.type
_entity_poly.pdbx_seq_one_letter_code
_entity_poly.pdbx_strand_id
1 'polypeptide(L)'
;MFPTREYLLNWARAIGRENGFTVIIQRSDNGGSGKKKIGRKTTVILGCERSGRYRQYKDALARKTGTKKCGCPFRLRGRPVRNGEGWKVNVVCGFHNHEVIETAIGSTYAGRLSGEEKSLVDDLTRSMVKPKDILQTLKERNEENLTSIKQIYNVRQALKRSRHITDT
;
A
#
# COMPACT_ATOMS: atom_id res chain seq x y z
N MET A 1 -1.48 -2.12 -22.52
CA MET A 1 -1.09 -3.45 -21.98
C MET A 1 0.19 -3.25 -21.18
N PHE A 2 0.36 -3.93 -20.03
CA PHE A 2 1.51 -3.70 -19.13
C PHE A 2 2.50 -4.87 -19.19
N PRO A 3 3.82 -4.63 -19.24
CA PRO A 3 4.80 -5.71 -19.32
C PRO A 3 4.75 -6.65 -18.11
N THR A 4 4.58 -6.10 -16.91
CA THR A 4 4.54 -6.88 -15.68
C THR A 4 3.40 -6.46 -14.76
N ARG A 5 3.15 -7.27 -13.73
CA ARG A 5 2.25 -6.93 -12.64
C ARG A 5 2.66 -5.62 -11.96
N GLU A 6 3.96 -5.41 -11.77
CA GLU A 6 4.45 -4.22 -11.07
C GLU A 6 4.23 -2.95 -11.89
N TYR A 7 4.45 -3.01 -13.21
CA TYR A 7 4.10 -1.91 -14.10
C TYR A 7 2.61 -1.55 -14.03
N LEU A 8 1.72 -2.54 -14.02
CA LEU A 8 0.28 -2.31 -13.84
C LEU A 8 -0.02 -1.64 -12.49
N LEU A 9 0.61 -2.09 -11.41
CA LEU A 9 0.40 -1.52 -10.07
C LEU A 9 0.88 -0.08 -9.99
N ASN A 10 2.07 0.22 -10.54
CA ASN A 10 2.65 1.56 -10.53
C ASN A 10 1.81 2.53 -11.36
N TRP A 11 1.37 2.10 -12.55
CA TRP A 11 0.43 2.87 -13.35
C TRP A 11 -0.88 3.16 -12.59
N ALA A 12 -1.50 2.15 -11.96
CA ALA A 12 -2.76 2.35 -11.25
C ALA A 12 -2.60 3.29 -10.05
N ARG A 13 -1.45 3.25 -9.36
CA ARG A 13 -1.13 4.16 -8.26
C ARG A 13 -0.91 5.59 -8.76
N ALA A 14 -0.19 5.77 -9.88
CA ALA A 14 0.04 7.06 -10.50
C ALA A 14 -1.30 7.73 -10.88
N ILE A 15 -2.16 6.99 -11.59
CA ILE A 15 -3.51 7.46 -11.95
C ILE A 15 -4.31 7.83 -10.71
N GLY A 16 -4.27 7.00 -9.66
CA GLY A 16 -4.91 7.34 -8.40
C GLY A 16 -4.44 8.69 -7.84
N ARG A 17 -3.12 8.91 -7.78
CA ARG A 17 -2.54 10.17 -7.29
C ARG A 17 -2.96 11.37 -8.13
N GLU A 18 -2.85 11.27 -9.45
CA GLU A 18 -3.27 12.32 -10.41
C GLU A 18 -4.75 12.67 -10.25
N ASN A 19 -5.57 11.71 -9.81
CA ASN A 19 -7.00 11.90 -9.60
C ASN A 19 -7.38 12.10 -8.12
N GLY A 20 -6.42 12.34 -7.21
CA GLY A 20 -6.71 12.67 -5.80
C GLY A 20 -7.16 11.50 -4.91
N PHE A 21 -6.91 10.24 -5.28
CA PHE A 21 -7.22 9.09 -4.43
C PHE A 21 -6.11 8.04 -4.38
N THR A 22 -6.01 7.32 -3.26
CA THR A 22 -5.02 6.24 -3.16
C THR A 22 -5.57 4.91 -3.63
N VAL A 23 -4.87 4.27 -4.57
CA VAL A 23 -5.16 2.89 -5.02
C VAL A 23 -4.38 1.88 -4.18
N ILE A 24 -5.09 0.88 -3.66
CA ILE A 24 -4.54 -0.22 -2.87
C ILE A 24 -4.88 -1.58 -3.50
N ILE A 25 -4.08 -2.60 -3.19
CA ILE A 25 -4.43 -4.00 -3.49
C ILE A 25 -5.48 -4.45 -2.47
N GLN A 26 -6.69 -4.75 -2.94
CA GLN A 26 -7.76 -5.32 -2.11
C GLN A 26 -7.63 -6.83 -1.97
N ARG A 27 -7.25 -7.49 -3.07
CA ARG A 27 -7.08 -8.94 -3.15
C ARG A 27 -6.08 -9.28 -4.24
N SER A 28 -5.20 -10.22 -4.00
CA SER A 28 -4.32 -10.81 -5.01
C SER A 28 -4.44 -12.32 -4.91
N ASP A 29 -4.58 -13.00 -6.04
CA ASP A 29 -4.57 -14.45 -6.16
C ASP A 29 -3.49 -14.81 -7.18
N ASN A 30 -2.53 -15.64 -6.80
CA ASN A 30 -1.43 -16.02 -7.68
C ASN A 30 -1.84 -17.16 -8.63
N GLY A 31 -3.07 -17.68 -8.53
CA GLY A 31 -3.44 -18.94 -9.16
C GLY A 31 -2.78 -20.12 -8.44
N GLY A 32 -3.01 -21.34 -8.93
CA GLY A 32 -2.27 -22.48 -8.41
C GLY A 32 -2.50 -23.79 -9.16
N SER A 33 -1.49 -24.64 -9.09
CA SER A 33 -1.52 -26.05 -9.45
C SER A 33 -1.78 -26.89 -8.19
N GLY A 34 -2.68 -27.88 -8.30
CA GLY A 34 -3.06 -28.80 -7.21
C GLY A 34 -4.58 -28.94 -7.05
N LYS A 35 -5.04 -30.08 -6.50
CA LYS A 35 -6.47 -30.47 -6.43
C LYS A 35 -7.39 -29.41 -5.78
N LYS A 36 -6.89 -28.61 -4.83
CA LYS A 36 -7.64 -27.52 -4.15
C LYS A 36 -7.59 -26.15 -4.87
N LYS A 37 -6.84 -26.03 -5.98
CA LYS A 37 -6.60 -24.77 -6.70
C LYS A 37 -6.86 -24.86 -8.21
N ILE A 38 -7.30 -26.02 -8.70
CA ILE A 38 -7.77 -26.21 -10.08
C ILE A 38 -8.83 -25.14 -10.42
N GLY A 39 -8.59 -24.41 -11.51
CA GLY A 39 -9.48 -23.35 -12.00
C GLY A 39 -9.27 -21.95 -11.39
N ARG A 40 -8.43 -21.77 -10.36
CA ARG A 40 -8.08 -20.43 -9.85
C ARG A 40 -7.19 -19.70 -10.85
N LYS A 41 -7.68 -18.57 -11.34
CA LYS A 41 -6.93 -17.70 -12.26
C LYS A 41 -6.12 -16.68 -11.47
N THR A 42 -4.88 -16.46 -11.87
CA THR A 42 -4.04 -15.36 -11.36
C THR A 42 -4.76 -14.04 -11.60
N THR A 43 -5.01 -13.28 -10.52
CA THR A 43 -5.73 -12.00 -10.59
C THR A 43 -5.24 -11.04 -9.51
N VAL A 44 -5.32 -9.74 -9.78
CA VAL A 44 -5.18 -8.69 -8.78
C VAL A 44 -6.39 -7.77 -8.83
N ILE A 45 -7.00 -7.51 -7.68
CA ILE A 45 -8.08 -6.55 -7.51
C ILE A 45 -7.51 -5.34 -6.79
N LEU A 46 -7.59 -4.20 -7.45
CA LEU A 46 -7.23 -2.90 -6.89
C LEU A 46 -8.50 -2.13 -6.57
N GLY A 47 -8.43 -1.25 -5.59
CA GLY A 47 -9.51 -0.30 -5.32
C GLY A 47 -9.05 0.86 -4.46
N CYS A 48 -9.98 1.74 -4.14
CA CYS A 48 -9.70 2.92 -3.34
C CYS A 48 -9.29 2.51 -1.92
N GLU A 49 -8.39 3.26 -1.27
CA GLU A 49 -8.01 3.05 0.13
C GLU A 49 -9.22 3.08 1.09
N ARG A 50 -10.25 3.86 0.74
CA ARG A 50 -11.53 3.95 1.48
C ARG A 50 -12.50 2.79 1.19
N SER A 51 -12.09 1.79 0.41
CA SER A 51 -12.94 0.66 0.07
C SER A 51 -13.17 -0.31 1.23
N GLY A 52 -14.30 -1.02 1.15
CA GLY A 52 -14.68 -2.02 2.13
C GLY A 52 -15.11 -1.41 3.46
N ARG A 53 -15.20 -2.26 4.48
CA ARG A 53 -15.58 -1.87 5.84
C ARG A 53 -14.46 -2.25 6.80
N TYR A 54 -14.36 -1.54 7.92
CA TYR A 54 -13.49 -1.96 9.01
C TYR A 54 -13.96 -3.33 9.51
N ARG A 55 -13.02 -4.28 9.65
CA ARG A 55 -13.26 -5.58 10.26
C ARG A 55 -12.53 -5.59 11.58
N GLN A 56 -13.27 -5.70 12.67
CA GLN A 56 -12.67 -5.97 13.98
C GLN A 56 -12.06 -7.37 13.94
N TYR A 57 -10.82 -7.49 14.39
CA TYR A 57 -10.27 -8.78 14.75
C TYR A 57 -10.78 -9.10 16.16
N LYS A 58 -11.28 -10.32 16.40
CA LYS A 58 -11.75 -10.73 17.72
C LYS A 58 -10.60 -10.52 18.74
N ASP A 59 -10.94 -10.00 19.91
CA ASP A 59 -10.08 -9.83 21.10
C ASP A 59 -9.17 -8.58 21.20
N ALA A 60 -9.28 -7.60 20.30
CA ALA A 60 -8.63 -6.30 20.53
C ALA A 60 -9.55 -5.37 21.33
N LEU A 61 -9.13 -4.92 22.52
CA LEU A 61 -9.77 -3.80 23.25
C LEU A 61 -10.06 -2.69 22.23
N ALA A 62 -11.34 -2.45 21.97
CA ALA A 62 -11.78 -1.61 20.87
C ALA A 62 -11.35 -0.16 21.12
N ARG A 63 -10.18 0.23 20.61
CA ARG A 63 -9.86 1.65 20.46
C ARG A 63 -10.88 2.23 19.49
N LYS A 64 -11.78 3.08 19.99
CA LYS A 64 -12.72 3.88 19.18
C LYS A 64 -11.93 4.85 18.30
N THR A 65 -11.37 4.32 17.22
CA THR A 65 -10.68 5.09 16.19
C THR A 65 -11.60 5.15 14.98
N GLY A 66 -11.83 6.35 14.45
CA GLY A 66 -12.58 6.50 13.21
C GLY A 66 -11.88 5.73 12.08
N THR A 67 -12.65 4.98 11.28
CA THR A 67 -12.14 4.35 10.07
C THR A 67 -12.39 5.26 8.88
N LYS A 68 -11.39 5.43 8.02
CA LYS A 68 -11.57 6.11 6.73
C LYS A 68 -12.32 5.28 5.68
N LYS A 69 -12.61 4.01 5.98
CA LYS A 69 -13.30 3.11 5.07
C LYS A 69 -14.80 3.43 5.04
N CYS A 70 -15.31 3.80 3.87
CA CYS A 70 -16.72 4.14 3.63
C CYS A 70 -17.39 3.19 2.62
N GLY A 71 -16.77 2.05 2.33
CA GLY A 71 -17.33 1.10 1.37
C GLY A 71 -17.20 1.56 -0.08
N CYS A 72 -16.21 2.41 -0.41
CA CYS A 72 -16.01 2.91 -1.77
C CYS A 72 -16.06 1.79 -2.83
N PRO A 73 -16.88 1.93 -3.89
CA PRO A 73 -17.09 0.85 -4.85
C PRO A 73 -15.99 0.78 -5.93
N PHE A 74 -15.19 1.85 -6.10
CA PHE A 74 -14.11 1.93 -7.08
C PHE A 74 -13.23 0.67 -7.09
N ARG A 75 -13.05 0.11 -8.28
CA ARG A 75 -12.38 -1.18 -8.44
C ARG A 75 -11.80 -1.41 -9.83
N LEU A 76 -10.54 -1.81 -9.86
CA LEU A 76 -9.85 -2.29 -11.06
C LEU A 76 -9.52 -3.77 -10.90
N ARG A 77 -9.54 -4.51 -12.01
CA ARG A 77 -9.13 -5.91 -12.06
C ARG A 77 -7.99 -6.08 -13.04
N GLY A 78 -6.81 -6.38 -12.52
CA GLY A 78 -5.64 -6.82 -13.29
C GLY A 78 -5.62 -8.34 -13.48
N ARG A 79 -5.31 -8.79 -14.69
CA ARG A 79 -5.12 -10.20 -15.04
C ARG A 79 -3.96 -10.34 -16.02
N PRO A 80 -3.20 -11.45 -15.97
CA PRO A 80 -2.27 -11.76 -17.03
C PRO A 80 -3.03 -11.97 -18.35
N VAL A 81 -2.42 -11.57 -19.45
CA VAL A 81 -2.88 -11.89 -20.79
C VAL A 81 -2.56 -13.37 -21.06
N ARG A 82 -3.35 -14.00 -21.93
CA ARG A 82 -3.06 -15.38 -22.38
C ARG A 82 -1.65 -15.41 -22.97
N ASN A 83 -0.93 -16.51 -22.77
CA ASN A 83 0.44 -16.73 -23.25
C ASN A 83 1.55 -15.94 -22.54
N GLY A 84 1.25 -15.20 -21.46
CA GLY A 84 2.29 -14.57 -20.64
C GLY A 84 2.85 -13.26 -21.19
N GLU A 85 2.26 -12.71 -22.25
CA GLU A 85 2.65 -11.44 -22.91
C GLU A 85 2.44 -10.17 -22.06
N GLY A 86 2.21 -10.33 -20.76
CA GLY A 86 2.04 -9.23 -19.81
C GLY A 86 0.67 -9.24 -19.14
N TRP A 87 0.22 -8.04 -18.76
CA TRP A 87 -0.94 -7.81 -17.90
C TRP A 87 -1.91 -6.81 -18.54
N LYS A 88 -3.20 -7.07 -18.35
CA LYS A 88 -4.27 -6.12 -18.70
C LYS A 88 -5.09 -5.74 -17.48
N VAL A 89 -5.59 -4.52 -17.49
CA VAL A 89 -6.48 -3.98 -16.46
C VAL A 89 -7.86 -3.76 -17.06
N ASN A 90 -8.90 -4.13 -16.31
CA ASN A 90 -10.28 -3.79 -16.64
C ASN A 90 -10.86 -2.96 -15.48
N VAL A 91 -11.59 -1.90 -15.80
CA VAL A 91 -12.39 -1.17 -14.82
C VAL A 91 -13.59 -2.05 -14.46
N VAL A 92 -13.73 -2.39 -13.18
CA VAL A 92 -14.90 -3.11 -12.66
C VAL A 92 -15.94 -2.11 -12.17
N CYS A 93 -15.49 -1.02 -11.53
CA CYS A 93 -16.32 0.11 -11.15
C CYS A 93 -15.45 1.37 -11.10
N GLY A 94 -15.85 2.42 -11.80
CA GLY A 94 -15.15 3.72 -11.80
C GLY A 94 -15.70 4.73 -10.79
N PHE A 95 -16.78 4.41 -10.08
CA PHE A 95 -17.46 5.35 -9.20
C PHE A 95 -16.82 5.43 -7.81
N HIS A 96 -16.86 6.64 -7.24
CA HIS A 96 -16.53 6.93 -5.85
C HIS A 96 -17.80 7.39 -5.14
N ASN A 97 -18.01 6.93 -3.89
CA ASN A 97 -19.13 7.35 -3.04
C ASN A 97 -18.70 8.37 -1.97
N HIS A 98 -17.57 9.01 -2.18
CA HIS A 98 -16.99 10.02 -1.31
C HIS A 98 -16.28 11.05 -2.18
N GLU A 99 -16.14 12.26 -1.65
CA GLU A 99 -15.35 13.29 -2.28
C GLU A 99 -13.89 12.83 -2.41
N VAL A 100 -13.32 13.09 -3.57
CA VAL A 100 -11.93 12.78 -3.88
C VAL A 100 -11.13 14.04 -3.60
N ILE A 101 -10.50 14.09 -2.43
CA ILE A 101 -9.74 15.25 -1.98
C ILE A 101 -8.36 15.19 -2.64
N GLU A 102 -8.04 16.16 -3.49
CA GLU A 102 -6.78 16.23 -4.26
C GLU A 102 -5.52 16.04 -3.41
N THR A 103 -5.54 16.46 -2.15
CA THR A 103 -4.38 16.32 -1.29
C THR A 103 -4.26 14.89 -0.77
N ALA A 104 -3.25 14.16 -1.26
CA ALA A 104 -2.81 12.88 -0.70
C ALA A 104 -2.36 12.96 0.79
N ILE A 105 -2.37 14.16 1.37
CA ILE A 105 -2.17 14.46 2.79
C ILE A 105 -3.18 13.65 3.63
N GLY A 106 -2.68 12.64 4.34
CA GLY A 106 -3.50 11.75 5.19
C GLY A 106 -3.69 10.34 4.64
N SER A 107 -3.22 10.05 3.42
CA SER A 107 -3.13 8.68 2.92
C SER A 107 -2.01 7.92 3.62
N THR A 108 -2.39 7.10 4.61
CA THR A 108 -1.46 6.19 5.30
C THR A 108 -0.75 5.24 4.35
N TYR A 109 -1.39 4.88 3.24
CA TYR A 109 -0.80 3.98 2.25
C TYR A 109 0.18 4.72 1.33
N ALA A 110 -0.11 5.96 0.93
CA ALA A 110 0.79 6.73 0.08
C ALA A 110 2.10 7.09 0.78
N GLY A 111 2.07 7.39 2.09
CA GLY A 111 3.29 7.62 2.86
C GLY A 111 4.06 6.35 3.28
N ARG A 112 3.66 5.16 2.83
CA ARG A 112 4.29 3.92 3.31
C ARG A 112 5.70 3.79 2.71
N LEU A 113 6.69 3.75 3.60
CA LEU A 113 8.08 3.49 3.25
C LEU A 113 8.24 2.17 2.48
N SER A 114 8.97 2.25 1.37
CA SER A 114 9.46 1.14 0.56
C SER A 114 10.48 0.28 1.34
N GLY A 115 10.91 -0.84 0.75
CA GLY A 115 11.96 -1.67 1.35
C GLY A 115 13.29 -0.90 1.48
N GLU A 116 13.67 -0.21 0.41
CA GLU A 116 14.89 0.62 0.36
C GLU A 116 14.83 1.78 1.34
N GLU A 117 13.70 2.49 1.39
CA GLU A 117 13.52 3.60 2.32
C GLU A 117 13.53 3.13 3.78
N LYS A 118 12.98 1.94 4.08
CA LYS A 118 13.11 1.34 5.42
C LYS A 118 14.55 1.00 5.78
N SER A 119 15.32 0.47 4.82
CA SER A 119 16.75 0.20 5.02
C SER A 119 17.48 1.50 5.37
N LEU A 120 17.24 2.56 4.61
CA LEU A 120 17.81 3.87 4.88
C LEU A 120 17.42 4.39 6.27
N VAL A 121 16.15 4.26 6.65
CA VAL A 121 15.70 4.66 8.00
C VAL A 121 16.40 3.85 9.09
N ASP A 122 16.65 2.56 8.88
CA ASP A 122 17.37 1.70 9.82
C ASP A 122 18.85 2.10 9.94
N ASP A 123 19.53 2.38 8.82
CA ASP A 123 20.92 2.88 8.79
C ASP A 123 21.05 4.21 9.53
N LEU A 124 20.22 5.20 9.18
CA LEU A 124 20.26 6.51 9.83
C LEU A 124 19.83 6.43 11.31
N THR A 125 18.97 5.47 11.65
CA THR A 125 18.61 5.19 13.05
C THR A 125 19.79 4.61 13.83
N ARG A 126 20.61 3.73 13.23
CA ARG A 126 21.85 3.21 13.83
C ARG A 126 22.87 4.33 14.04
N SER A 127 22.97 5.26 13.09
CA SER A 127 23.82 6.46 13.19
C SER A 127 23.26 7.55 14.11
N MET A 128 22.22 7.26 14.91
CA MET A 128 21.64 8.17 15.89
C MET A 128 21.06 9.48 15.30
N VAL A 129 20.75 9.50 14.01
CA VAL A 129 20.17 10.67 13.34
C VAL A 129 18.77 10.94 13.88
N LYS A 130 18.42 12.23 14.03
CA LYS A 130 17.10 12.62 14.56
C LYS A 130 16.01 12.30 13.53
N PRO A 131 14.80 11.88 13.96
CA PRO A 131 13.71 11.56 13.03
C PRO A 131 13.35 12.66 12.02
N LYS A 132 13.49 13.93 12.41
CA LYS A 132 13.25 15.08 11.53
C LYS A 132 14.23 15.10 10.35
N ASP A 133 15.51 14.87 10.64
CA ASP A 133 16.57 14.88 9.63
C ASP A 133 16.45 13.65 8.72
N ILE A 134 16.08 12.48 9.27
CA ILE A 134 15.76 11.28 8.47
C ILE A 134 14.61 11.55 7.49
N LEU A 135 13.54 12.21 7.97
CA LEU A 135 12.42 12.58 7.13
C LEU A 135 12.84 13.57 6.03
N GLN A 136 13.71 14.53 6.36
CA GLN A 136 14.25 15.49 5.41
C GLN A 136 15.05 14.79 4.31
N THR A 137 15.97 13.88 4.67
CA THR A 137 16.75 13.08 3.71
C THR A 137 15.85 12.24 2.79
N LEU A 138 14.75 11.69 3.32
CA LEU A 138 13.80 10.93 2.50
C LEU A 138 13.07 11.79 1.47
N LYS A 139 12.77 13.05 1.81
CA LYS A 139 12.15 14.02 0.90
C LYS A 139 13.13 14.58 -0.13
N GLU A 140 14.39 14.78 0.26
CA GLU A 140 15.46 15.20 -0.66
C GLU A 140 15.75 14.14 -1.72
N ARG A 141 15.63 12.85 -1.37
CA ARG A 141 15.79 11.75 -2.33
C ARG A 141 14.58 11.56 -3.25
N ASN A 142 13.40 12.00 -2.82
CA ASN A 142 12.16 11.86 -3.55
C ASN A 142 11.17 12.93 -3.10
N GLU A 143 10.98 13.97 -3.92
CA GLU A 143 10.07 15.08 -3.60
C GLU A 143 8.61 14.62 -3.47
N GLU A 144 8.24 13.53 -4.16
CA GLU A 144 6.93 12.87 -4.08
C GLU A 144 6.75 12.01 -2.82
N ASN A 145 7.73 12.01 -1.90
CA ASN A 145 7.68 11.23 -0.68
C ASN A 145 6.67 11.81 0.32
N LEU A 146 5.52 11.14 0.44
CA LEU A 146 4.44 11.49 1.37
C LEU A 146 4.61 10.90 2.78
N THR A 147 5.81 10.39 3.11
CA THR A 147 6.11 9.86 4.44
C THR A 147 5.89 10.93 5.50
N SER A 148 5.23 10.53 6.59
CA SER A 148 5.04 11.36 7.78
C SER A 148 6.08 11.04 8.84
N ILE A 149 6.38 12.01 9.72
CA ILE A 149 7.27 11.79 10.87
C ILE A 149 6.81 10.61 11.75
N LYS A 150 5.50 10.41 11.85
CA LYS A 150 4.89 9.28 12.58
C LYS A 150 5.33 7.93 12.01
N GLN A 151 5.49 7.81 10.69
CA GLN A 151 5.97 6.57 10.06
C GLN A 151 7.43 6.29 10.39
N ILE A 152 8.28 7.32 10.47
CA ILE A 152 9.66 7.17 10.95
C ILE A 152 9.67 6.61 12.38
N TYR A 153 8.89 7.21 13.29
CA TYR A 153 8.77 6.70 14.66
C TYR A 153 8.26 5.26 14.72
N ASN A 154 7.25 4.91 13.92
CA ASN A 154 6.72 3.54 13.87
C ASN A 154 7.78 2.54 13.40
N VAL A 155 8.57 2.87 12.37
CA VAL A 155 9.66 2.00 11.89
C VAL A 155 10.73 1.85 12.96
N ARG A 156 11.16 2.95 13.60
CA ARG A 156 12.13 2.88 14.70
C ARG A 156 11.64 2.00 15.85
N GLN A 157 10.37 2.13 16.22
CA GLN A 157 9.78 1.30 17.27
C GLN A 157 9.76 -0.19 16.87
N ALA A 158 9.42 -0.49 15.61
CA ALA A 158 9.45 -1.86 15.10
C ALA A 158 10.88 -2.45 15.12
N LEU A 159 11.88 -1.68 14.68
CA LEU A 159 13.30 -2.08 14.71
C LEU A 159 13.80 -2.35 16.13
N LYS A 160 13.40 -1.54 17.12
CA LYS A 160 13.72 -1.79 18.53
C LYS A 160 13.12 -3.11 19.03
N ARG A 161 11.86 -3.38 18.66
CA ARG A 161 11.18 -4.62 19.06
C ARG A 161 11.82 -5.85 18.44
N SER A 162 12.22 -5.81 17.16
CA SER A 162 12.87 -6.95 16.52
C SER A 162 14.24 -7.26 17.11
N ARG A 163 14.99 -6.24 17.56
CA ARG A 163 16.30 -6.42 18.20
C ARG A 163 16.18 -7.05 19.59
N HIS A 164 15.15 -6.69 20.37
CA HIS A 164 14.90 -7.33 21.67
C HIS A 164 14.49 -8.80 21.58
N ILE A 165 14.03 -9.26 20.41
CA ILE A 165 13.63 -10.67 20.19
C ILE A 165 14.82 -11.54 19.79
N THR A 166 15.89 -10.96 19.21
CA THR A 166 17.08 -11.71 18.79
C THR A 166 18.09 -11.94 19.92
N ASP A 167 17.92 -11.25 21.06
CA ASP A 167 18.78 -11.36 22.26
C ASP A 167 18.13 -12.21 23.39
N THR A 168 17.04 -12.93 23.10
CA THR A 168 16.31 -13.84 24.02
C THR A 168 16.14 -15.21 23.39
#